data_AF-A0A6H9LLF5-F1
#
_entry.id   AF-A0A6H9LLF5-F1
#
_cell.length_a   1.000
_cell.length_b   1.000
_cell.length_c   1.000
_cell.angle_alpha   90.00
_cell.angle_beta   90.00
_cell.angle_gamma   90.00
#
_symmetry.space_group_name_H-M   'P 1'
#
loop_
_entity.id
_entity.type
_entity.pdbx_description
1 polymer ?
#
loop_
_entity_poly.entity_id
_entity_poly.type
_entity_poly.pdbx_seq_one_letter_code
_entity_poly.pdbx_strand_id
1 'polypeptide(L)'
;PGDSSVNITSRYIYEKGGVIGAVCHGPAALTEVTLTGGSYLIDGKKFAAFTNEEETIAKLEDVVPFLLQDRLTERGGIFVSGEPWKENAVSDNRVITGQNPQSAHKVGQLIVEALRSSDKK
;
A
#
# COMPACT_ATOMS: atom_id res chain seq x y z
N PRO A 1 -8.52 5.88 -7.30
CA PRO A 1 -9.13 5.20 -6.13
C PRO A 1 -10.59 4.88 -6.46
N GLY A 2 -11.15 3.79 -5.89
CA GLY A 2 -12.57 3.45 -6.09
C GLY A 2 -12.94 2.77 -7.42
N ASP A 3 -11.97 2.38 -8.25
CA ASP A 3 -12.23 1.57 -9.44
C ASP A 3 -12.65 0.16 -9.03
N SER A 4 -13.85 -0.26 -9.44
CA SER A 4 -14.41 -1.57 -9.05
C SER A 4 -13.58 -2.75 -9.55
N SER A 5 -12.94 -2.61 -10.72
CA SER A 5 -12.11 -3.67 -11.31
C SER A 5 -10.83 -3.86 -10.52
N VAL A 6 -10.21 -2.75 -10.06
CA VAL A 6 -9.07 -2.79 -9.16
C VAL A 6 -9.46 -3.46 -7.84
N ASN A 7 -10.59 -3.05 -7.24
CA ASN A 7 -11.06 -3.64 -5.98
C ASN A 7 -11.30 -5.15 -6.09
N ILE A 8 -12.01 -5.58 -7.15
CA ILE A 8 -12.32 -6.99 -7.38
C ILE A 8 -11.03 -7.79 -7.63
N THR A 9 -10.12 -7.27 -8.45
CA THR A 9 -8.87 -7.95 -8.81
C THR A 9 -7.94 -8.07 -7.62
N SER A 10 -7.74 -6.98 -6.87
CA SER A 10 -6.91 -6.98 -5.65
C SER A 10 -7.47 -7.92 -4.58
N ARG A 11 -8.78 -7.91 -4.34
CA ARG A 11 -9.43 -8.86 -3.43
C ARG A 11 -9.18 -10.30 -3.89
N TYR A 12 -9.47 -10.60 -5.16
CA TYR A 12 -9.32 -11.95 -5.70
C TYR A 12 -7.89 -12.47 -5.56
N ILE A 13 -6.89 -11.68 -5.97
CA ILE A 13 -5.47 -12.04 -5.83
C ILE A 13 -5.13 -12.31 -4.36
N TYR A 14 -5.53 -11.41 -3.45
CA TYR A 14 -5.21 -11.55 -2.04
C TYR A 14 -5.84 -12.80 -1.41
N GLU A 15 -7.12 -13.03 -1.66
CA GLU A 15 -7.85 -14.18 -1.11
C GLU A 15 -7.39 -15.52 -1.70
N LYS A 16 -6.81 -15.52 -2.90
CA LYS A 16 -6.20 -16.70 -3.53
C LYS A 16 -4.75 -16.98 -3.12
N GLY A 17 -4.23 -16.28 -2.11
CA GLY A 17 -2.85 -16.50 -1.65
C GLY A 17 -1.80 -15.65 -2.36
N GLY A 18 -2.20 -14.78 -3.30
CA GLY A 18 -1.29 -13.89 -4.04
C GLY A 18 -0.75 -12.72 -3.24
N VAL A 19 0.12 -11.93 -3.88
CA VAL A 19 0.80 -10.76 -3.29
C VAL A 19 0.23 -9.47 -3.87
N ILE A 20 0.04 -8.46 -3.02
CA ILE A 20 -0.37 -7.11 -3.42
C ILE A 20 0.81 -6.16 -3.22
N GLY A 21 1.23 -5.49 -4.30
CA GLY A 21 2.34 -4.55 -4.32
C GLY A 21 1.89 -3.15 -4.72
N ALA A 22 2.33 -2.13 -4.00
CA ALA A 22 2.07 -0.72 -4.35
C ALA A 22 3.20 0.20 -3.85
N VAL A 23 3.40 1.36 -4.49
CA VAL A 23 4.44 2.32 -4.08
C VAL A 23 4.01 3.76 -4.36
N CYS A 24 4.51 4.74 -3.60
CA CYS A 24 4.20 6.16 -3.74
C CYS A 24 2.72 6.44 -3.52
N HIS A 25 2.00 6.94 -4.54
CA HIS A 25 0.53 7.07 -4.51
C HIS A 25 -0.21 5.78 -4.94
N GLY A 26 0.49 4.75 -5.39
CA GLY A 26 -0.09 3.44 -5.72
C GLY A 26 -0.99 2.84 -4.62
N PRO A 27 -0.64 2.95 -3.32
CA PRO A 27 -1.50 2.54 -2.21
C PRO A 27 -2.88 3.22 -2.17
N ALA A 28 -3.10 4.31 -2.92
CA ALA A 28 -4.44 4.89 -3.09
C ALA A 28 -5.43 3.88 -3.70
N ALA A 29 -4.95 2.91 -4.46
CA ALA A 29 -5.76 1.79 -4.95
C ALA A 29 -6.36 0.95 -3.82
N LEU A 30 -5.71 0.88 -2.65
CA LEU A 30 -6.10 0.02 -1.54
C LEU A 30 -7.17 0.64 -0.62
N THR A 31 -7.45 1.94 -0.79
CA THR A 31 -8.36 2.72 0.07
C THR A 31 -9.80 2.20 0.10
N GLU A 32 -10.24 1.51 -0.96
CA GLU A 32 -11.59 0.96 -1.08
C GLU A 32 -11.60 -0.57 -1.32
N VAL A 33 -10.44 -1.24 -1.22
CA VAL A 33 -10.39 -2.70 -1.37
C VAL A 33 -10.92 -3.33 -0.10
N THR A 34 -12.06 -4.01 -0.21
CA THR A 34 -12.66 -4.79 0.87
C THR A 34 -12.52 -6.29 0.59
N LEU A 35 -12.37 -7.09 1.64
CA LEU A 35 -12.38 -8.55 1.58
C LEU A 35 -13.81 -9.09 1.57
N THR A 36 -13.99 -10.38 1.31
CA THR A 36 -15.31 -11.04 1.31
C THR A 36 -16.03 -10.91 2.67
N GLY A 37 -15.28 -10.75 3.77
CA GLY A 37 -15.83 -10.48 5.11
C GLY A 37 -16.24 -9.03 5.37
N GLY A 38 -16.06 -8.12 4.40
CA GLY A 38 -16.43 -6.70 4.51
C GLY A 38 -15.38 -5.78 5.15
N SER A 39 -14.33 -6.33 5.78
CA SER A 39 -13.21 -5.51 6.27
C SER A 39 -12.36 -4.97 5.12
N TYR A 40 -11.70 -3.83 5.34
CA TYR A 40 -10.72 -3.31 4.38
C TYR A 40 -9.50 -4.23 4.32
N LEU A 41 -8.92 -4.39 3.13
CA LEU A 41 -7.69 -5.17 2.94
C LEU A 41 -6.54 -4.65 3.80
N ILE A 42 -6.46 -3.34 4.04
CA ILE A 42 -5.39 -2.69 4.80
C ILE A 42 -5.63 -2.71 6.32
N ASP A 43 -6.81 -3.11 6.77
CA ASP A 43 -7.18 -3.10 8.19
C ASP A 43 -6.25 -3.99 9.03
N GLY A 44 -5.67 -3.40 10.07
CA GLY A 44 -4.71 -4.04 10.97
C GLY A 44 -3.34 -4.34 10.37
N LYS A 45 -3.03 -3.89 9.15
CA LYS A 45 -1.74 -4.14 8.47
C LYS A 45 -0.83 -2.94 8.53
N LYS A 46 0.47 -3.19 8.69
CA LYS A 46 1.49 -2.16 8.51
C LYS A 46 1.60 -1.74 7.05
N PHE A 47 1.75 -0.44 6.80
CA PHE A 47 1.93 0.08 5.45
C PHE A 47 2.85 1.29 5.39
N ALA A 48 3.43 1.51 4.22
CA ALA A 48 4.07 2.75 3.82
C ALA A 48 3.34 3.32 2.58
N ALA A 49 3.28 4.63 2.47
CA ALA A 49 2.71 5.33 1.33
C ALA A 49 3.34 6.73 1.26
N PHE A 50 3.09 7.47 0.19
CA PHE A 50 3.55 8.86 0.11
C PHE A 50 3.04 9.64 1.31
N THR A 51 3.94 10.27 2.04
CA THR A 51 3.61 10.85 3.36
C THR A 51 2.95 12.20 3.21
N ASN A 52 2.21 12.63 4.24
CA ASN A 52 1.65 13.99 4.27
C ASN A 52 2.76 15.05 4.19
N GLU A 53 3.92 14.76 4.80
CA GLU A 53 5.11 15.62 4.74
C GLU A 53 5.66 15.72 3.32
N GLU A 54 5.76 14.60 2.59
CA GLU A 54 6.19 14.59 1.19
C GLU A 54 5.20 15.33 0.28
N GLU A 55 3.90 15.22 0.52
CA GLU A 55 2.85 15.98 -0.18
C GLU A 55 2.98 17.49 0.07
N THR A 56 3.24 17.88 1.33
CA THR A 56 3.46 19.28 1.72
C THR A 56 4.75 19.84 1.07
N ILE A 57 5.84 19.07 1.06
CA ILE A 57 7.08 19.45 0.39
C ILE A 57 6.84 19.63 -1.12
N ALA A 58 5.99 18.79 -1.72
CA ALA A 58 5.61 18.88 -3.12
C ALA A 58 4.64 20.03 -3.42
N LYS A 59 4.04 20.66 -2.39
CA LYS A 59 3.01 21.72 -2.50
C LYS A 59 1.75 21.27 -3.23
N LEU A 60 1.34 20.03 -2.97
CA LEU A 60 0.19 19.38 -3.62
C LEU A 60 -0.89 18.96 -2.61
N GLU A 61 -0.72 19.27 -1.34
CA GLU A 61 -1.65 18.92 -0.25
C GLU A 61 -3.07 19.46 -0.48
N ASP A 62 -3.20 20.64 -1.12
CA ASP A 62 -4.47 21.26 -1.47
C ASP A 62 -5.00 20.85 -2.87
N VAL A 63 -4.21 20.07 -3.62
CA VAL A 63 -4.54 19.60 -4.97
C VAL A 63 -5.10 18.18 -4.93
N VAL A 64 -4.52 17.32 -4.08
CA VAL A 64 -4.97 15.93 -3.95
C VAL A 64 -6.36 15.88 -3.30
N PRO A 65 -7.23 14.92 -3.70
CA PRO A 65 -8.58 14.82 -3.16
C PRO A 65 -8.62 14.38 -1.68
N PHE A 66 -7.52 13.83 -1.19
CA PHE A 66 -7.28 13.43 0.19
C PHE A 66 -5.79 13.16 0.38
N LEU A 67 -5.32 13.26 1.64
CA LEU A 67 -3.99 12.84 2.02
C LEU A 67 -3.94 11.31 2.16
N LEU A 68 -3.03 10.67 1.41
CA LEU A 68 -3.04 9.21 1.26
C LEU A 68 -2.74 8.47 2.57
N GLN A 69 -1.76 8.95 3.33
CA GLN A 69 -1.41 8.37 4.64
C GLN A 69 -2.62 8.39 5.59
N ASP A 70 -3.30 9.54 5.69
CA ASP A 70 -4.47 9.68 6.57
C ASP A 70 -5.59 8.75 6.10
N ARG A 71 -5.87 8.75 4.80
CA ARG A 71 -6.92 7.93 4.22
C ARG A 71 -6.76 6.45 4.51
N LEU A 72 -5.55 5.91 4.38
CA LEU A 72 -5.29 4.49 4.68
C LEU A 72 -5.30 4.21 6.19
N THR A 73 -4.91 5.18 7.02
CA THR A 73 -5.01 5.09 8.48
C THR A 73 -6.47 5.04 8.93
N GLU A 74 -7.36 5.83 8.33
CA GLU A 74 -8.81 5.77 8.55
C GLU A 74 -9.42 4.40 8.19
N ARG A 75 -8.77 3.64 7.29
CA ARG A 75 -9.17 2.28 6.91
C ARG A 75 -8.61 1.20 7.86
N GLY A 76 -7.99 1.60 8.97
CA GLY A 76 -7.40 0.70 9.96
C GLY A 76 -5.96 0.31 9.66
N GLY A 77 -5.32 0.91 8.64
CA GLY A 77 -3.91 0.69 8.36
C GLY A 77 -3.01 1.27 9.45
N ILE A 78 -1.90 0.59 9.72
CA ILE A 78 -0.88 1.00 10.69
C ILE A 78 0.28 1.64 9.93
N PHE A 79 0.31 2.96 9.86
CA PHE A 79 1.33 3.68 9.10
C PHE A 79 2.74 3.49 9.68
N VAL A 80 3.72 3.27 8.81
CA VAL A 80 5.15 3.19 9.14
C VAL A 80 5.90 4.25 8.34
N SER A 81 6.31 5.31 9.04
CA SER A 81 7.00 6.45 8.44
C SER A 81 8.49 6.16 8.24
N GLY A 82 9.03 6.60 7.11
CA GLY A 82 10.45 6.84 6.88
C GLY A 82 10.71 8.33 6.61
N GLU A 83 11.99 8.71 6.53
CA GLU A 83 12.36 10.08 6.14
C GLU A 83 11.86 10.41 4.72
N PRO A 84 11.39 11.65 4.47
CA PRO A 84 10.96 12.08 3.13
C PRO A 84 12.02 11.79 2.07
N TRP A 85 11.58 11.24 0.94
CA TRP A 85 12.43 10.91 -0.22
C TRP A 85 13.56 9.91 0.07
N LYS A 86 13.50 9.18 1.18
CA LYS A 86 14.37 8.02 1.47
C LYS A 86 13.65 6.71 1.23
N GLU A 87 14.43 5.66 0.99
CA GLU A 87 13.90 4.30 0.85
C GLU A 87 13.18 3.87 2.15
N ASN A 88 11.89 3.56 2.03
CA ASN A 88 11.07 2.94 3.07
C ASN A 88 10.03 2.02 2.42
N ALA A 89 10.11 0.73 2.70
CA ALA A 89 9.17 -0.28 2.19
C ALA A 89 8.78 -1.26 3.31
N VAL A 90 7.50 -1.61 3.33
CA VAL A 90 6.87 -2.43 4.37
C VAL A 90 6.24 -3.65 3.71
N SER A 91 6.45 -4.81 4.32
CA SER A 91 5.79 -6.07 3.95
C SER A 91 5.02 -6.59 5.16
N ASP A 92 3.71 -6.74 5.03
CA ASP A 92 2.85 -7.29 6.08
C ASP A 92 1.77 -8.19 5.46
N ASN A 93 1.83 -9.48 5.81
CA ASN A 93 0.83 -10.49 5.43
C ASN A 93 0.44 -10.42 3.94
N ARG A 94 1.46 -10.44 3.05
CA ARG A 94 1.38 -10.36 1.57
C ARG A 94 0.91 -9.02 0.99
N VAL A 95 0.79 -7.98 1.81
CA VAL A 95 0.63 -6.59 1.36
C VAL A 95 1.98 -5.90 1.48
N ILE A 96 2.53 -5.50 0.34
CA ILE A 96 3.86 -4.89 0.22
C ILE A 96 3.67 -3.47 -0.31
N THR A 97 4.12 -2.50 0.47
CA THR A 97 3.92 -1.09 0.15
C THR A 97 5.22 -0.29 0.30
N GLY A 98 5.39 0.75 -0.51
CA GLY A 98 6.55 1.63 -0.46
C GLY A 98 6.17 3.09 -0.40
N GLN A 99 6.94 3.87 0.36
CA GLN A 99 6.66 5.28 0.64
C GLN A 99 6.72 6.17 -0.61
N ASN A 100 7.82 6.13 -1.37
CA ASN A 100 8.11 7.11 -2.42
C ASN A 100 8.85 6.43 -3.60
N PRO A 101 9.23 7.16 -4.67
CA PRO A 101 9.95 6.56 -5.80
C PRO A 101 11.25 5.84 -5.41
N GLN A 102 11.96 6.32 -4.38
CA GLN A 102 13.19 5.69 -3.88
C GLN A 102 12.94 4.30 -3.28
N SER A 103 11.72 4.03 -2.83
CA SER A 103 11.31 2.71 -2.32
C SER A 103 11.00 1.67 -3.40
N ALA A 104 10.86 2.06 -4.68
CA ALA A 104 10.36 1.17 -5.73
C ALA A 104 11.23 -0.08 -5.92
N HIS A 105 12.56 0.06 -5.86
CA HIS A 105 13.47 -1.07 -5.96
C HIS A 105 13.27 -2.07 -4.82
N LYS A 106 13.19 -1.56 -3.57
CA LYS A 106 12.99 -2.40 -2.38
C LYS A 106 11.63 -3.11 -2.39
N VAL A 107 10.56 -2.43 -2.84
CA VAL A 107 9.24 -3.06 -3.04
C VAL A 107 9.36 -4.25 -4.01
N GLY A 108 10.06 -4.09 -5.13
CA GLY A 108 10.30 -5.18 -6.08
C GLY A 108 11.02 -6.38 -5.46
N GLN A 109 12.06 -6.12 -4.65
CA GLN A 109 12.79 -7.18 -3.93
C GLN A 109 11.88 -7.95 -2.97
N LEU A 110 11.06 -7.24 -2.19
CA LEU A 110 10.12 -7.85 -1.23
C LEU A 110 9.04 -8.67 -1.94
N ILE A 111 8.56 -8.23 -3.11
CA ILE A 111 7.60 -9.02 -3.92
C ILE A 111 8.23 -10.34 -4.36
N VAL A 112 9.47 -10.32 -4.88
CA VAL A 112 10.17 -11.54 -5.28
C VAL A 112 10.37 -12.49 -4.10
N GLU A 113 10.72 -11.97 -2.93
CA GLU A 113 10.87 -12.76 -1.70
C GLU A 113 9.55 -13.41 -1.27
N ALA A 114 8.44 -12.66 -1.29
CA ALA A 114 7.12 -13.16 -0.93
C ALA A 114 6.62 -14.26 -1.88
N LEU A 115 6.87 -14.11 -3.19
CA LEU A 115 6.50 -15.12 -4.19
C LEU A 115 7.30 -16.42 -3.98
N ARG A 116 8.63 -16.32 -3.84
CA ARG A 116 9.51 -17.49 -3.59
C ARG A 116 9.21 -18.23 -2.30
N SER A 117 8.71 -17.53 -1.28
CA SER A 117 8.34 -18.13 0.00
C SER A 117 7.02 -18.89 -0.08
N SER A 118 6.15 -18.51 -1.02
CA SER A 118 4.85 -19.15 -1.25
C SER A 118 5.01 -20.46 -2.02
N ASP A 119 5.99 -20.56 -2.92
CA ASP A 119 6.31 -21.79 -3.69
C ASP A 119 6.88 -22.94 -2.85
N LYS A 120 7.28 -22.67 -1.60
CA LYS A 120 7.90 -23.66 -0.70
C LYS A 120 6.89 -24.37 0.22
N LYS A 121 5.59 -24.09 0.10
CA LYS A 121 4.51 -24.73 0.87
C LYS A 121 3.70 -25.66 -0.03
#